data_AF-A0A840NDJ5-F1
#
_entry.id   AF-A0A840NDJ5-F1
#
_cell.length_a   1.000
_cell.length_b   1.000
_cell.length_c   1.000
_cell.angle_alpha   90.00
_cell.angle_beta   90.00
_cell.angle_gamma   90.00
#
_symmetry.space_group_name_H-M   'P 1'
#
loop_
_entity.id
_entity.type
_entity.pdbx_description
1 polymer ?
#
loop_
_entity_poly.entity_id
_entity_poly.type
_entity_poly.pdbx_seq_one_letter_code
_entity_poly.pdbx_strand_id
1 'polypeptide(L)' 'MQRGSDKHGPAQDDALEADVRGMLQGNHPTRAQEELDAEPPADDDPAVLQSPAPEDDENA' A
#
# COMPACT_ATOMS: atom_id res chain seq x y z
N MET A 1 -12.27 26.50 -17.71
CA MET A 1 -11.55 25.22 -17.72
C MET A 1 -12.55 24.15 -17.33
N GLN A 2 -12.91 23.25 -18.25
CA GLN A 2 -13.70 22.05 -17.93
C GLN A 2 -12.78 21.14 -17.10
N ARG A 3 -13.14 20.83 -15.85
CA ARG A 3 -12.44 19.83 -15.03
C ARG A 3 -13.39 18.64 -14.90
N GLY A 4 -12.94 17.45 -15.29
CA GLY A 4 -13.72 16.21 -15.19
C GLY A 4 -13.99 15.55 -16.54
N SER A 5 -14.43 14.29 -16.47
CA SER A 5 -14.88 13.51 -17.62
C SER A 5 -16.23 14.01 -18.10
N ASP A 6 -16.42 14.12 -19.43
CA ASP A 6 -17.75 14.42 -19.99
C ASP A 6 -18.70 13.20 -19.95
N LYS A 7 -18.22 12.02 -19.51
CA LYS A 7 -18.98 10.77 -19.47
C LYS A 7 -19.57 10.42 -18.11
N HIS A 8 -18.96 10.89 -17.04
CA HIS A 8 -19.32 10.53 -15.67
C HIS A 8 -19.45 11.78 -14.82
N GLY A 9 -20.25 11.70 -13.75
CA GLY A 9 -20.37 12.81 -12.80
C GLY A 9 -19.16 12.85 -11.85
N PRO A 10 -18.96 13.98 -11.13
CA PRO A 10 -17.79 14.17 -10.26
C PRO A 10 -17.57 13.02 -9.26
N ALA A 11 -18.64 12.57 -8.60
CA ALA A 11 -18.55 11.49 -7.61
C ALA A 11 -18.15 10.13 -8.22
N GLN A 12 -18.51 9.87 -9.48
CA GLN A 12 -18.09 8.64 -10.18
C GLN A 12 -16.64 8.75 -10.65
N ASP A 13 -16.22 9.94 -11.11
CA ASP A 13 -14.82 10.19 -11.45
C ASP A 13 -13.91 10.02 -10.22
N ASP A 14 -14.30 10.56 -9.07
CA ASP A 14 -13.53 10.42 -7.81
C ASP A 14 -13.38 8.94 -7.40
N ALA A 15 -14.43 8.14 -7.57
CA ALA A 15 -14.40 6.70 -7.28
C ALA A 15 -13.48 5.94 -8.26
N LEU A 16 -13.57 6.23 -9.56
CA LEU A 16 -12.68 5.64 -10.56
C LEU A 16 -11.22 6.04 -10.33
N GLU A 17 -10.96 7.29 -9.96
CA GLU A 17 -9.61 7.75 -9.64
C GLU A 17 -9.04 6.96 -8.46
N ALA A 18 -9.83 6.75 -7.40
CA ALA A 18 -9.41 5.97 -6.24
C ALA A 18 -9.07 4.51 -6.61
N ASP A 19 -9.90 3.85 -7.42
CA ASP A 19 -9.69 2.47 -7.86
C ASP A 19 -8.41 2.33 -8.70
N VAL A 20 -8.25 3.20 -9.70
CA VAL A 20 -7.05 3.21 -10.57
C VAL A 20 -5.80 3.51 -9.74
N ARG A 21 -5.90 4.45 -8.82
CA ARG A 21 -4.79 4.81 -7.93
C ARG A 21 -4.41 3.62 -7.03
N GLY A 22 -5.39 2.90 -6.48
CA GLY A 22 -5.13 1.69 -5.69
C GLY A 22 -4.42 0.60 -6.50
N MET A 23 -4.85 0.37 -7.75
CA MET A 23 -4.19 -0.59 -8.64
C MET A 23 -2.75 -0.20 -8.98
N LEU A 24 -2.48 1.09 -9.22
CA LEU A 24 -1.17 1.57 -9.65
C LEU A 24 -0.18 1.72 -8.49
N GLN A 25 -0.66 2.18 -7.33
CA GLN A 25 0.19 2.40 -6.17
C GLN A 25 0.47 1.11 -5.41
N GLY A 26 -0.31 0.03 -5.63
CA GLY A 26 -0.24 -1.17 -4.83
C GLY A 26 -0.54 -0.89 -3.35
N ASN A 27 -0.75 -1.92 -2.54
CA ASN A 27 -0.97 -1.74 -1.09
C ASN A 27 0.33 -1.39 -0.33
N HIS A 28 1.22 -0.57 -0.91
CA HIS A 28 2.47 -0.12 -0.30
C HIS A 28 2.54 1.40 -0.23
N PRO A 29 3.33 1.97 0.71
CA PRO A 29 3.54 3.41 0.80
C PRO A 29 4.09 3.93 -0.52
N THR A 30 3.72 5.15 -0.90
CA THR A 30 4.42 5.79 -2.03
C THR A 30 5.88 5.99 -1.67
N ARG A 31 6.77 6.06 -2.67
CA ARG A 31 8.22 6.29 -2.45
C ARG A 31 8.55 7.48 -1.54
N ALA A 32 7.70 8.52 -1.53
CA ALA A 32 7.87 9.67 -0.64
C ALA A 32 7.44 9.41 0.81
N GLN A 33 6.56 8.42 1.04
CA GLN A 33 6.09 7.98 2.35
C GLN A 33 6.94 6.83 2.92
N GLU A 34 7.69 6.11 2.08
CA GLU A 34 8.62 5.06 2.53
C GLU A 34 9.64 5.59 3.56
N GLU A 35 10.08 6.84 3.45
CA GLU A 35 11.00 7.46 4.43
C GLU A 35 10.39 7.58 5.85
N LEU A 36 9.06 7.60 5.96
CA LEU A 36 8.35 7.67 7.24
C LEU A 36 8.06 6.29 7.82
N ASP A 37 8.20 5.23 7.01
CA ASP A 37 7.97 3.86 7.44
C ASP A 37 9.19 3.34 8.19
N ALA A 38 8.95 2.67 9.31
CA ALA A 38 10.05 2.09 10.06
C ALA A 38 10.53 0.83 9.34
N GLU A 39 11.83 0.73 9.08
CA GLU A 39 12.39 -0.49 8.51
C GLU A 39 12.13 -1.69 9.45
N PRO A 40 11.84 -2.87 8.89
CA PRO A 40 11.71 -4.09 9.70
C PRO A 40 13.04 -4.43 10.39
N PRO A 41 13.00 -5.12 11.54
CA PRO A 41 14.20 -5.47 12.27
C PRO A 41 15.08 -6.43 11.44
N ALA A 42 16.39 -6.36 11.67
CA ALA A 42 17.35 -7.17 10.92
C ALA A 42 17.30 -8.64 11.35
N ASP A 43 17.66 -9.56 10.45
CA ASP A 43 17.61 -11.00 10.74
C ASP A 43 18.54 -11.42 11.89
N ASP A 44 19.60 -10.65 12.15
CA ASP A 44 20.56 -10.89 13.23
C ASP A 44 20.23 -10.13 14.53
N ASP A 45 19.15 -9.33 14.55
CA ASP A 45 18.71 -8.68 15.78
C ASP A 45 18.34 -9.74 16.82
N PRO A 46 18.85 -9.63 18.06
CA PRO A 46 18.63 -10.64 19.09
C PRO A 46 17.14 -10.82 19.43
N ALA A 47 16.34 -9.78 19.23
CA ALA A 47 14.89 -9.82 19.40
C ALA A 47 14.17 -10.64 18.31
N VAL A 48 14.69 -10.65 17.07
CA VAL A 48 14.17 -11.43 15.94
C VAL A 48 14.55 -12.90 16.10
N LEU A 49 15.81 -13.16 16.44
CA LEU A 49 16.33 -14.51 16.68
C LEU A 49 15.63 -15.25 17.84
N GLN A 50 15.07 -14.50 18.79
CA GLN A 50 14.34 -15.03 19.95
C GLN A 50 12.83 -15.16 19.72
N SER A 51 12.31 -14.58 18.65
CA SER A 51 10.91 -14.76 18.27
C SER A 51 10.74 -16.12 17.60
N PRO A 52 9.70 -16.92 17.94
CA PRO A 52 9.34 -18.05 17.10
C PRO A 52 9.07 -17.53 15.68
N ALA A 53 9.57 -18.23 14.67
CA ALA A 53 9.33 -17.89 13.27
C ALA A 53 7.82 -17.72 13.04
N PRO A 54 7.38 -16.72 12.27
CA PRO A 54 5.98 -16.64 11.87
C PRO A 54 5.63 -17.95 11.17
N GLU A 55 4.60 -18.63 11.64
CA GLU A 55 4.05 -19.79 10.94
C GLU A 55 3.61 -19.28 9.57
N ASP A 56 4.29 -19.72 8.50
CA ASP A 56 3.87 -19.46 7.14
C ASP A 56 2.42 -19.96 7.01
N ASP A 57 1.47 -19.02 7.01
CA ASP A 57 0.05 -19.27 6.74
C ASP A 57 -0.11 -19.55 5.22
N GLU A 58 0.57 -20.59 4.72
CA GLU A 58 0.38 -21.16 3.37
C GLU A 58 -0.90 -22.03 3.35
N ASN A 59 -2.04 -21.44 3.65
CA ASN A 59 -3.34 -22.07 3.39
C ASN A 59 -4.41 -21.02 3.04
N ALA A 60 -4.31 -20.47 1.83
CA ALA A 60 -5.40 -19.76 1.14
C ALA A 60 -5.38 -20.05 -0.36
#